data_AF-A0A0K2RHQ0-F1
#
_entry.id   AF-A0A0K2RHQ0-F1
#
_cell.length_a   1.000
_cell.length_b   1.000
_cell.length_c   1.000
_cell.angle_alpha   90.00
_cell.angle_beta   90.00
_cell.angle_gamma   90.00
#
_symmetry.space_group_name_H-M   'P 1'
#
loop_
_entity.id
_entity.type
_entity.pdbx_description
1 polymer ?
#
loop_
_entity_poly.entity_id
_entity_poly.type
_entity_poly.pdbx_seq_one_letter_code
_entity_poly.pdbx_strand_id
1 'polypeptide(L)'
;MRSMTRFAIATVGAVLLSTTLLTPPALAANDGNTSGQNGSNGNGHQGNTEGFSFGVIGDVPYGAAEIQAFPSYIQDLNAHKELSFVAHVGDIKNGSSQCTDQYFEAIKKNFDSFTAPLVYTPGDNEWTDCHRTNNGAYNPSKDWPRFGKCSSRSQVSRLVRRCR
;
A
#
# COMPACT_ATOMS: atom_id res chain seq x y z
N MET A 1 -48.53 19.32 -26.42
CA MET A 1 -49.39 18.20 -25.97
C MET A 1 -48.70 17.51 -24.82
N ARG A 2 -49.41 17.40 -23.68
CA ARG A 2 -48.95 16.78 -22.42
C ARG A 2 -48.75 15.27 -22.59
N SER A 3 -47.70 14.71 -22.00
CA SER A 3 -47.87 13.55 -21.12
C SER A 3 -46.67 13.40 -20.19
N MET A 4 -46.85 13.92 -18.97
CA MET A 4 -46.11 13.51 -17.78
C MET A 4 -46.78 12.26 -17.23
N THR A 5 -46.06 11.16 -16.97
CA THR A 5 -46.52 10.07 -16.07
C THR A 5 -45.33 9.16 -15.75
N ARG A 6 -44.98 8.71 -14.55
CA ARG A 6 -45.18 9.07 -13.13
C ARG A 6 -44.06 8.30 -12.38
N PHE A 7 -43.55 8.88 -11.30
CA PHE A 7 -42.71 8.21 -10.32
C PHE A 7 -43.48 7.06 -9.63
N ALA A 8 -42.78 5.98 -9.29
CA ALA A 8 -43.19 5.04 -8.25
C ALA A 8 -42.07 4.93 -7.21
N ILE A 9 -42.29 5.57 -6.07
CA ILE A 9 -41.53 5.37 -4.83
C ILE A 9 -42.14 4.15 -4.15
N ALA A 10 -41.34 3.13 -3.86
CA ALA A 10 -41.72 2.02 -2.99
C ALA A 10 -40.96 2.16 -1.68
N THR A 11 -41.67 2.59 -0.64
CA THR A 11 -41.22 2.55 0.76
C THR A 11 -41.99 1.46 1.48
N VAL A 12 -41.32 0.36 1.84
CA VAL A 12 -41.66 -0.61 2.91
C VAL A 12 -40.36 -1.35 3.19
N GLY A 13 -39.83 -1.56 4.39
CA GLY A 13 -40.19 -1.25 5.77
C GLY A 13 -39.03 -1.85 6.59
N ALA A 14 -38.56 -1.13 7.62
CA ALA A 14 -37.48 -1.61 8.47
C ALA A 14 -37.95 -2.80 9.30
N VAL A 15 -37.21 -3.91 9.23
CA VAL A 15 -37.34 -5.03 10.16
C VAL A 15 -36.04 -5.11 10.96
N LEU A 16 -36.11 -4.74 12.24
CA LEU A 16 -35.06 -4.92 13.22
C LEU A 16 -35.02 -6.41 13.62
N LEU A 17 -34.06 -7.16 13.10
CA LEU A 17 -33.72 -8.49 13.62
C LEU A 17 -32.67 -8.34 14.72
N SER A 18 -33.12 -8.31 15.98
CA SER A 18 -32.25 -8.52 17.13
C SER A 18 -31.74 -9.96 17.11
N THR A 19 -30.46 -10.15 16.77
CA THR A 19 -29.78 -11.44 16.93
C THR A 19 -28.98 -11.39 18.24
N THR A 20 -29.39 -12.25 19.17
CA THR A 20 -28.71 -12.47 20.44
C THR A 20 -27.36 -13.16 20.22
N LEU A 21 -26.29 -12.53 20.71
CA LEU A 21 -24.95 -13.10 20.73
C LEU A 21 -24.92 -14.33 21.64
N LEU A 22 -24.66 -15.52 21.07
CA LEU A 22 -24.23 -16.70 21.81
C LEU A 22 -22.72 -16.58 22.04
N THR A 23 -22.32 -16.26 23.26
CA THR A 23 -20.93 -16.33 23.71
C THR A 23 -20.55 -17.80 23.96
N PRO A 24 -19.54 -18.36 23.27
CA PRO A 24 -18.98 -19.64 23.68
C PRO A 24 -18.18 -19.48 25.00
N PRO A 25 -18.14 -20.51 25.87
CA PRO A 25 -17.32 -20.48 27.06
C PRO A 25 -15.83 -20.44 26.67
N ALA A 26 -15.10 -19.46 27.21
CA ALA A 26 -13.66 -19.39 27.10
C ALA A 26 -13.01 -20.60 27.81
N LEU A 27 -12.27 -21.40 27.05
CA LEU A 27 -11.27 -22.33 27.59
C LEU A 27 -10.14 -21.48 28.18
N ALA A 28 -10.10 -21.37 29.51
CA ALA A 28 -8.95 -20.81 30.22
C ALA A 28 -7.78 -21.80 30.15
N ALA A 29 -6.80 -21.52 29.30
CA ALA A 29 -5.49 -22.13 29.39
C ALA A 29 -4.76 -21.51 30.59
N ASN A 30 -4.60 -22.30 31.65
CA ASN A 30 -3.74 -21.99 32.77
C ASN A 30 -2.28 -22.29 32.37
N ASP A 31 -1.59 -21.31 31.80
CA ASP A 31 -0.15 -21.39 31.59
C ASP A 31 0.58 -20.62 32.71
N GLY A 32 1.11 -21.41 33.65
CA GLY A 32 2.44 -21.23 34.19
C GLY A 32 2.77 -19.87 34.80
N ASN A 33 2.41 -19.70 36.07
CA ASN A 33 3.19 -18.92 37.03
C ASN A 33 4.69 -19.31 36.93
N THR A 34 5.48 -18.46 36.28
CA THR A 34 6.93 -18.40 36.48
C THR A 34 7.29 -16.98 36.87
N SER A 35 7.25 -16.73 38.18
CA SER A 35 7.92 -15.62 38.84
C SER A 35 9.44 -15.76 38.67
N GLY A 36 9.93 -15.42 37.49
CA GLY A 36 11.35 -15.17 37.23
C GLY A 36 11.72 -13.76 37.65
N GLN A 37 11.79 -13.49 38.95
CA GLN A 37 12.47 -12.29 39.46
C GLN A 37 13.98 -12.51 39.30
N ASN A 38 14.52 -12.11 38.14
CA ASN A 38 15.96 -11.95 38.00
C ASN A 38 16.31 -10.49 38.31
N GLY A 39 16.85 -10.28 39.51
CA GLY A 39 17.44 -9.01 39.90
C GLY A 39 18.57 -8.63 38.95
N SER A 40 18.43 -7.48 38.31
CA SER A 40 19.57 -6.79 37.71
C SER A 40 19.47 -5.33 38.07
N ASN A 41 20.22 -5.02 39.12
CA ASN A 41 20.57 -3.69 39.55
C ASN A 41 21.40 -3.05 38.43
N GLY A 42 20.71 -2.40 37.48
CA GLY A 42 21.31 -1.73 36.35
C GLY A 42 20.73 -0.33 36.28
N ASN A 43 21.58 0.65 36.59
CA ASN A 43 21.34 2.07 36.35
C ASN A 43 21.28 2.30 34.82
N GLY A 44 20.23 1.78 34.19
CA GLY A 44 19.97 1.93 32.78
C GLY A 44 19.60 3.38 32.53
N HIS A 45 20.44 4.08 31.77
CA HIS A 45 20.05 5.34 31.18
C HIS A 45 18.72 5.10 30.46
N GLN A 46 17.62 5.60 31.01
CA GLN A 46 16.38 5.78 30.28
C GLN A 46 16.61 6.92 29.29
N GLY A 47 17.45 6.64 28.29
CA GLY A 47 17.39 7.37 27.04
C GLY A 47 16.01 7.08 26.49
N ASN A 48 15.20 8.13 26.36
CA ASN A 48 13.99 8.06 25.55
C ASN A 48 14.44 7.76 24.11
N THR A 49 14.64 6.48 23.79
CA THR A 49 14.88 6.02 22.42
C THR A 49 13.54 6.08 21.74
N GLU A 50 13.21 7.25 21.17
CA GLU A 50 12.10 7.33 20.23
C GLU A 50 12.37 6.31 19.11
N GLY A 51 11.46 5.35 18.97
CA GLY A 51 11.59 4.27 17.99
C GLY A 51 11.56 4.81 16.57
N PHE A 52 12.34 4.21 15.68
CA PHE A 52 12.31 4.52 14.26
C PHE A 52 11.39 3.55 13.53
N SER A 53 10.38 4.07 12.82
CA SER A 53 9.38 3.28 12.10
C SER A 53 9.33 3.65 10.61
N PHE A 54 9.18 2.65 9.75
CA PHE A 54 8.99 2.82 8.31
C PHE A 54 8.14 1.68 7.74
N GLY A 55 7.42 1.96 6.64
CA GLY A 55 6.60 0.97 5.95
C GLY A 55 7.34 0.31 4.79
N VAL A 56 7.02 -0.94 4.46
CA VAL A 56 7.53 -1.64 3.27
C VAL A 56 6.37 -2.34 2.57
N ILE A 57 6.27 -2.14 1.25
CA ILE A 57 5.32 -2.80 0.35
C ILE A 57 6.04 -3.22 -0.94
N GLY A 58 5.47 -4.16 -1.69
CA GLY A 58 5.98 -4.66 -2.96
C GLY A 58 4.94 -5.61 -3.57
N ASP A 59 5.14 -6.02 -4.82
CA ASP A 59 4.26 -6.98 -5.50
C ASP A 59 2.77 -6.56 -5.52
N VAL A 60 2.52 -5.25 -5.64
CA VAL A 60 1.18 -4.68 -5.60
C VAL A 60 1.15 -3.40 -6.42
N PRO A 61 0.08 -3.10 -7.19
CA PRO A 61 -1.14 -3.89 -7.35
C PRO A 61 -1.24 -4.77 -8.60
N TYR A 62 -1.55 -6.05 -8.41
CA TYR A 62 -1.75 -7.02 -9.48
C TYR A 62 -3.22 -7.23 -9.87
N GLY A 63 -3.48 -7.02 -11.16
CA GLY A 63 -4.80 -7.27 -11.73
C GLY A 63 -5.86 -6.29 -11.24
N ALA A 64 -7.06 -6.43 -11.78
CA ALA A 64 -8.11 -5.43 -11.59
C ALA A 64 -8.53 -5.26 -10.12
N ALA A 65 -8.59 -6.35 -9.36
CA ALA A 65 -9.03 -6.33 -7.96
C ALA A 65 -8.06 -5.54 -7.07
N GLU A 66 -6.75 -5.83 -7.16
CA GLU A 66 -5.77 -5.10 -6.36
C GLU A 66 -5.58 -3.68 -6.87
N ILE A 67 -5.66 -3.43 -8.17
CA ILE A 67 -5.60 -2.06 -8.72
C ILE A 67 -6.74 -1.22 -8.13
N GLN A 68 -7.93 -1.80 -7.99
CA GLN A 68 -9.08 -1.15 -7.37
C GLN A 68 -8.88 -0.96 -5.86
N ALA A 69 -8.26 -1.92 -5.17
CA ALA A 69 -8.04 -1.87 -3.72
C ALA A 69 -6.82 -1.02 -3.31
N PHE A 70 -5.85 -0.81 -4.19
CA PHE A 70 -4.58 -0.18 -3.85
C PHE A 70 -4.71 1.18 -3.14
N PRO A 71 -5.65 2.07 -3.53
CA PRO A 71 -5.89 3.31 -2.80
C PRO A 71 -6.22 3.11 -1.31
N SER A 72 -6.90 2.01 -0.92
CA SER A 72 -7.19 1.75 0.50
C SER A 72 -5.94 1.29 1.24
N TYR A 73 -5.05 0.51 0.62
CA TYR A 73 -3.78 0.11 1.25
C TYR A 73 -2.90 1.32 1.54
N ILE A 74 -2.89 2.31 0.64
CA ILE A 74 -2.21 3.59 0.86
C ILE A 74 -2.88 4.37 1.99
N GLN A 75 -4.21 4.36 2.08
CA GLN A 75 -4.93 5.01 3.20
C GLN A 75 -4.57 4.38 4.54
N ASP A 76 -4.45 3.05 4.61
CA ASP A 76 -4.03 2.34 5.81
C ASP A 76 -2.62 2.75 6.23
N LEU A 77 -1.65 2.77 5.28
CA LEU A 77 -0.30 3.25 5.54
C LEU A 77 -0.27 4.73 5.96
N ASN A 78 -1.13 5.56 5.35
CA ASN A 78 -1.25 6.97 5.70
C ASN A 78 -1.86 7.18 7.10
N ALA A 79 -2.55 6.21 7.68
CA ALA A 79 -3.06 6.30 9.05
C ALA A 79 -1.93 6.24 10.09
N HIS A 80 -0.79 5.64 9.74
CA HIS A 80 0.42 5.55 10.57
C HIS A 80 1.28 6.80 10.45
N LYS A 81 1.05 7.78 11.34
CA LYS A 81 1.76 9.08 11.33
C LYS A 81 3.20 8.99 11.84
N GLU A 82 3.56 7.90 12.48
CA GLU A 82 4.90 7.60 12.99
C GLU A 82 5.88 7.13 11.89
N LEU A 83 5.40 6.82 10.68
CA LEU A 83 6.25 6.34 9.60
C LEU A 83 7.15 7.46 9.07
N SER A 84 8.46 7.25 9.14
CA SER A 84 9.46 8.16 8.58
C SER A 84 9.48 8.14 7.05
N PHE A 85 9.15 7.00 6.45
CA PHE A 85 8.95 6.81 5.01
C PHE A 85 8.22 5.48 4.74
N VAL A 86 7.79 5.28 3.50
CA VAL A 86 7.34 4.00 2.95
C VAL A 86 8.29 3.60 1.83
N ALA A 87 8.76 2.37 1.81
CA ALA A 87 9.50 1.80 0.69
C ALA A 87 8.58 0.88 -0.14
N HIS A 88 8.50 1.13 -1.43
CA HIS A 88 7.89 0.21 -2.38
C HIS A 88 8.98 -0.48 -3.20
N VAL A 89 9.16 -1.78 -2.98
CA VAL A 89 10.31 -2.55 -3.50
C VAL A 89 10.08 -3.16 -4.88
N GLY A 90 9.23 -2.52 -5.69
CA GLY A 90 8.98 -2.92 -7.07
C GLY A 90 7.81 -3.87 -7.27
N ASP A 91 7.74 -4.35 -8.51
CA ASP A 91 6.72 -5.24 -9.05
C ASP A 91 5.31 -4.72 -8.79
N ILE A 92 5.00 -3.61 -9.46
CA ILE A 92 3.66 -3.01 -9.40
C ILE A 92 2.68 -3.75 -10.31
N LYS A 93 3.18 -4.50 -11.30
CA LYS A 93 2.40 -5.31 -12.25
C LYS A 93 2.92 -6.74 -12.29
N ASN A 94 2.10 -7.71 -12.68
CA ASN A 94 2.58 -9.07 -12.95
C ASN A 94 3.41 -9.14 -14.25
N GLY A 95 4.12 -10.25 -14.45
CA GLY A 95 5.04 -10.45 -15.58
C GLY A 95 4.42 -10.62 -16.97
N SER A 96 3.09 -10.60 -17.10
CA SER A 96 2.38 -10.69 -18.39
C SER A 96 1.58 -9.43 -18.76
N SER A 97 1.46 -8.48 -17.83
CA SER A 97 0.80 -7.20 -18.09
C SER A 97 1.69 -6.30 -18.96
N GLN A 98 1.05 -5.45 -19.77
CA GLN A 98 1.76 -4.48 -20.60
C GLN A 98 2.39 -3.36 -19.77
N CYS A 99 3.57 -2.91 -20.17
CA CYS A 99 4.26 -1.77 -19.58
C CYS A 99 3.86 -0.46 -20.29
N THR A 100 2.62 0.00 -20.12
CA THR A 100 2.14 1.22 -20.80
C THR A 100 2.37 2.48 -19.97
N ASP A 101 2.55 3.62 -20.63
CA ASP A 101 2.64 4.92 -19.94
C ASP A 101 1.38 5.20 -19.11
N GLN A 102 0.21 4.87 -19.65
CA GLN A 102 -1.08 5.03 -18.97
C GLN A 102 -1.12 4.26 -17.64
N TYR A 103 -0.60 3.04 -17.62
CA TYR A 103 -0.53 2.23 -16.40
C TYR A 103 0.42 2.86 -15.38
N PHE A 104 1.62 3.26 -15.79
CA PHE A 104 2.59 3.89 -14.90
C PHE A 104 2.13 5.26 -14.39
N GLU A 105 1.44 6.06 -15.21
CA GLU A 105 0.82 7.31 -14.77
C GLU A 105 -0.28 7.10 -13.72
N ALA A 106 -1.07 6.02 -13.85
CA ALA A 106 -2.08 5.67 -12.85
C ALA A 106 -1.43 5.26 -11.52
N ILE A 107 -0.38 4.44 -11.56
CA ILE A 107 0.37 4.06 -10.35
C ILE A 107 1.07 5.28 -9.73
N LYS A 108 1.63 6.18 -10.55
CA LYS A 108 2.21 7.42 -10.05
C LYS A 108 1.19 8.27 -9.28
N LYS A 109 -0.05 8.39 -9.76
CA LYS A 109 -1.11 9.11 -9.03
C LYS A 109 -1.41 8.50 -7.67
N ASN A 110 -1.37 7.17 -7.55
CA ASN A 110 -1.49 6.49 -6.26
C ASN A 110 -0.28 6.80 -5.37
N PHE A 111 0.95 6.71 -5.91
CA PHE A 111 2.17 7.02 -5.18
C PHE A 111 2.25 8.47 -4.69
N ASP A 112 1.73 9.42 -5.47
CA ASP A 112 1.64 10.83 -5.10
C ASP A 112 0.65 11.08 -3.92
N SER A 113 -0.12 10.06 -3.50
CA SER A 113 -1.07 10.16 -2.38
C SER A 113 -0.53 9.66 -1.03
N PHE A 114 0.72 9.17 -0.97
CA PHE A 114 1.38 8.87 0.30
C PHE A 114 1.62 10.15 1.10
N THR A 115 1.29 10.13 2.39
CA THR A 115 1.58 11.25 3.31
C THR A 115 2.99 11.20 3.87
N ALA A 116 3.53 10.00 4.06
CA ALA A 116 4.95 9.80 4.38
C ALA A 116 5.78 9.82 3.08
N PRO A 117 7.05 10.21 3.11
CA PRO A 117 7.94 10.11 1.94
C PRO A 117 7.93 8.69 1.34
N LEU A 118 7.87 8.57 0.02
CA LEU A 118 7.94 7.28 -0.68
C LEU A 118 9.33 7.08 -1.31
N VAL A 119 9.94 5.92 -1.04
CA VAL A 119 11.10 5.41 -1.78
C VAL A 119 10.61 4.28 -2.67
N TYR A 120 10.89 4.34 -3.97
CA TYR A 120 10.48 3.30 -4.93
C TYR A 120 11.68 2.74 -5.68
N THR A 121 11.70 1.43 -5.86
CA THR A 121 12.59 0.73 -6.78
C THR A 121 11.77 -0.08 -7.77
N PRO A 122 12.12 -0.15 -9.06
CA PRO A 122 11.50 -1.09 -9.98
C PRO A 122 11.89 -2.53 -9.62
N GLY A 123 10.98 -3.48 -9.86
CA GLY A 123 11.26 -4.91 -9.78
C GLY A 123 11.51 -5.51 -11.16
N ASP A 124 11.46 -6.84 -11.29
CA ASP A 124 11.71 -7.52 -12.56
C ASP A 124 10.55 -7.31 -13.55
N ASN A 125 9.32 -7.12 -13.04
CA ASN A 125 8.14 -6.90 -13.88
C ASN A 125 8.12 -5.55 -14.60
N GLU A 126 8.88 -4.56 -14.10
CA GLU A 126 9.11 -3.25 -14.74
C GLU A 126 10.47 -3.17 -15.43
N TRP A 127 11.47 -3.88 -14.91
CA TRP A 127 12.82 -3.86 -15.47
C TRP A 127 12.94 -4.85 -16.62
N THR A 128 12.88 -6.15 -16.30
CA THR A 128 13.17 -7.18 -17.28
C THR A 128 11.94 -7.42 -18.12
N ASP A 129 10.76 -7.60 -17.56
CA ASP A 129 9.65 -8.19 -18.31
C ASP A 129 9.04 -7.31 -19.38
N CYS A 130 9.31 -6.00 -19.38
CA CYS A 130 8.84 -5.10 -20.41
C CYS A 130 9.44 -5.41 -21.80
N HIS A 131 10.55 -6.14 -21.90
CA HIS A 131 11.11 -6.57 -23.20
C HIS A 131 10.31 -7.70 -23.86
N ARG A 132 9.46 -8.40 -23.12
CA ARG A 132 8.68 -9.51 -23.68
C ARG A 132 7.71 -8.98 -24.74
N THR A 133 7.49 -9.77 -25.79
CA THR A 133 6.63 -9.37 -26.91
C THR A 133 5.20 -9.02 -26.48
N ASN A 134 4.66 -9.75 -25.50
CA ASN A 134 3.32 -9.50 -24.95
C ASN A 134 3.26 -8.28 -23.99
N ASN A 135 4.41 -7.76 -23.54
CA ASN A 135 4.49 -6.68 -22.56
C ASN A 135 4.85 -5.31 -23.16
N GLY A 136 4.96 -5.23 -24.49
CA GLY A 136 5.28 -4.00 -25.23
C GLY A 136 6.61 -4.04 -25.99
N ALA A 137 7.38 -5.12 -25.87
CA ALA A 137 8.65 -5.33 -26.60
C ALA A 137 9.66 -4.18 -26.42
N TYR A 138 9.71 -3.59 -25.22
CA TYR A 138 10.61 -2.48 -24.91
C TYR A 138 12.08 -2.90 -24.95
N ASN A 139 12.95 -1.99 -25.38
CA ASN A 139 14.39 -2.23 -25.40
C ASN A 139 15.04 -1.66 -24.13
N PRO A 140 15.53 -2.49 -23.20
CA PRO A 140 16.08 -2.03 -21.93
C PRO A 140 17.25 -1.04 -22.09
N SER A 141 18.00 -1.12 -23.19
CA SER A 141 19.15 -0.23 -23.44
C SER A 141 18.78 1.13 -24.03
N LYS A 142 17.61 1.26 -24.66
CA LYS A 142 17.16 2.50 -25.32
C LYS A 142 16.03 3.21 -24.58
N ASP A 143 15.24 2.46 -23.82
CA ASP A 143 14.03 2.94 -23.14
C ASP A 143 14.25 3.19 -21.63
N TRP A 144 15.51 3.23 -21.20
CA TRP A 144 15.93 3.46 -19.81
C TRP A 144 15.81 4.93 -19.35
N PRO A 145 15.27 5.23 -18.17
CA PRO A 145 14.04 4.70 -17.57
C PRO A 145 12.89 5.70 -17.78
N ARG A 146 11.74 5.26 -18.30
CA ARG A 146 10.54 6.12 -18.42
C ARG A 146 9.96 6.52 -17.06
N PHE A 147 10.22 5.75 -15.99
CA PHE A 147 9.97 6.15 -14.59
C PHE A 147 10.88 7.29 -14.11
N GLY A 148 12.03 7.53 -14.76
CA GLY A 148 12.95 8.64 -14.44
C GLY A 148 12.40 10.03 -14.77
N LYS A 149 11.25 10.13 -15.43
CA LYS A 149 10.52 11.40 -15.66
C LYS A 149 9.51 11.72 -14.55
N CYS A 150 9.30 10.83 -13.58
CA CYS A 150 8.52 11.10 -12.36
C CYS A 150 9.37 11.87 -11.34
N SER A 151 9.67 13.13 -11.63
CA SER A 151 10.12 14.09 -10.61
C SER A 151 9.21 15.32 -10.68
N SER A 152 8.07 15.27 -9.99
CA SER A 152 7.47 16.52 -9.51
C SER A 152 8.42 17.08 -8.45
N ARG A 153 8.89 18.30 -8.70
CA ARG A 153 9.59 19.13 -7.73
C ARG A 153 8.70 19.31 -6.49
N SER A 154 8.84 18.48 -5.45
CA SER A 154 8.60 18.93 -4.07
C SER A 154 9.09 18.02 -2.95
N GLN A 155 9.34 16.71 -3.12
CA GLN A 155 9.71 15.87 -1.96
C GLN A 155 10.79 14.80 -2.20
N VAL A 156 11.67 14.99 -3.17
CA VAL A 156 12.92 14.21 -3.28
C VAL A 156 14.09 15.08 -2.82
N SER A 157 14.18 15.32 -1.50
CA SER A 157 15.40 15.83 -0.89
C SER A 157 15.96 14.77 0.04
N ARG A 158 16.94 14.03 -0.52
CA ARG A 158 17.93 13.13 0.10
C ARG A 158 17.53 11.66 0.26
N LEU A 159 18.40 10.81 -0.31
CA LEU A 159 18.40 9.34 -0.35
C LEU A 159 17.26 8.75 -1.21
N VAL A 160 17.44 8.42 -2.49
CA VAL A 160 18.47 7.57 -3.11
C VAL A 160 18.87 8.14 -4.47
N ARG A 161 20.18 8.32 -4.66
CA ARG A 161 20.92 8.61 -5.91
C ARG A 161 20.23 9.49 -6.97
N ARG A 162 20.68 10.76 -6.95
CA ARG A 162 21.03 11.61 -8.10
C ARG A 162 21.22 10.81 -9.42
N CYS A 163 20.21 10.81 -10.28
CA CYS A 163 20.37 10.44 -11.68
C CYS A 163 20.92 11.66 -12.44
N ARG A 164 22.14 11.53 -12.96
CA ARG A 164 22.66 12.40 -14.02
C ARG A 164 22.03 12.01 -15.34
#